data_AF-A0A950L2Z1-F1
#
_entry.id   AF-A0A950L2Z1-F1
#
_cell.length_a   1.000
_cell.length_b   1.000
_cell.length_c   1.000
_cell.angle_alpha   90.00
_cell.angle_beta   90.00
_cell.angle_gamma   90.00
#
_symmetry.space_group_name_H-M   'P 1'
#
loop_
_entity.id
_entity.type
_entity.pdbx_description
1 polymer ?
#
loop_
_entity_poly.entity_id
_entity_poly.type
_entity_poly.pdbx_seq_one_letter_code
_entity_poly.pdbx_strand_id
1 'polypeptide(L)'
;MNRRLAPLVLALCAAAFAAAAGPHPALAAKKPAAPAASAAPATSPAPEASPTATPEPMDVAIPRLEKRLKADPSDKAAMSELSTDYLQIGRADLALPLTQRLLAGGTKTAQVYYVDGLAQQQLGHSREALADLEQAGNLEPTNAGVLGTLTNMYLSANRPQDAERVAKRAVTFNKDDKNAYLAYGQVLAAEGKFDESRQQLETAAKLDPKDPRAVLLEARTYQQQNAIALAAQLYDRALTIDPNSVDALIGKARLAAAQHNVKDSIATYEQLLKLQTDPNDKVAVIDQEGVVYASEKMDSEADATFKRAISQYPNVFAAHTAYGDYLVSKKDNAGAEREFIAGAGPNRDQVDAVARLGQLYAAENQLPKAIDQFKRVTELAPQDPRSFLLLGATYSANRQFDKAGPAFKSSYQLQHTPDALLGLGQADLQMRNYNECAQVYDALDKGAPDLSRQNPTILYGLGQCYQGAKKPNEAKAAYRKLLGYVKPGSQGYNQIKSLIDAIDRQQKGTKKPATTTKKSG
;
A
#
# COMPACT_ATOMS: atom_id res chain seq x y z
N MET A 1 9.70 -5.62 -34.52
CA MET A 1 9.57 -6.55 -33.37
C MET A 1 9.01 -5.80 -32.16
N ASN A 2 7.69 -5.55 -32.10
CA ASN A 2 7.03 -4.84 -30.98
C ASN A 2 5.87 -5.67 -30.40
N ARG A 3 6.17 -6.87 -29.90
CA ARG A 3 5.21 -7.75 -29.19
C ARG A 3 5.29 -7.64 -27.65
N ARG A 4 5.96 -6.60 -27.12
CA ARG A 4 6.25 -6.47 -25.67
C ARG A 4 5.31 -5.55 -24.87
N LEU A 5 4.21 -5.05 -25.45
CA LEU A 5 3.19 -4.29 -24.69
C LEU A 5 2.19 -5.20 -23.94
N ALA A 6 1.81 -6.33 -24.54
CA ALA A 6 1.01 -7.37 -23.89
C ALA A 6 1.59 -7.86 -22.54
N PRO A 7 2.91 -8.12 -22.39
CA PRO A 7 3.47 -8.60 -21.13
C PRO A 7 3.45 -7.61 -19.97
N LEU A 8 3.32 -6.29 -20.17
CA LEU A 8 3.21 -5.34 -19.04
C LEU A 8 1.81 -5.38 -18.43
N VAL A 9 0.76 -5.39 -19.27
CA VAL A 9 -0.64 -5.55 -18.82
C VAL A 9 -0.82 -6.93 -18.22
N LEU A 10 -0.31 -7.98 -18.88
CA LEU A 10 -0.34 -9.34 -18.33
C LEU A 10 0.50 -9.45 -17.05
N ALA A 11 1.64 -8.76 -16.90
CA ALA A 11 2.40 -8.78 -15.65
C ALA A 11 1.69 -8.03 -14.52
N LEU A 12 1.11 -6.85 -14.79
CA LEU A 12 0.35 -6.08 -13.80
C LEU A 12 -0.96 -6.80 -13.41
N CYS A 13 -1.61 -7.48 -14.36
CA CYS A 13 -2.80 -8.30 -14.10
C CYS A 13 -2.44 -9.64 -13.43
N ALA A 14 -1.36 -10.31 -13.85
CA ALA A 14 -0.93 -11.58 -13.26
C ALA A 14 -0.36 -11.41 -11.85
N ALA A 15 0.36 -10.32 -11.56
CA ALA A 15 0.75 -9.97 -10.21
C ALA A 15 -0.47 -9.70 -9.32
N ALA A 16 -1.56 -9.16 -9.88
CA ALA A 16 -2.82 -8.97 -9.17
C ALA A 16 -3.56 -10.28 -8.88
N PHE A 17 -3.61 -11.23 -9.82
CA PHE A 17 -4.17 -12.57 -9.60
C PHE A 17 -3.30 -13.43 -8.66
N ALA A 18 -1.97 -13.31 -8.73
CA ALA A 18 -1.07 -13.97 -7.79
C ALA A 18 -1.18 -13.40 -6.37
N ALA A 19 -1.42 -12.09 -6.24
CA ALA A 19 -1.75 -11.46 -4.96
C ALA A 19 -3.16 -11.82 -4.46
N ALA A 20 -4.10 -12.12 -5.37
CA ALA A 20 -5.46 -12.59 -5.06
C ALA A 20 -5.52 -14.07 -4.64
N ALA A 21 -4.54 -14.88 -5.05
CA ALA A 21 -4.33 -16.23 -4.53
C ALA A 21 -3.64 -16.25 -3.16
N GLY A 22 -3.18 -15.08 -2.67
CA GLY A 22 -2.85 -14.86 -1.27
C GLY A 22 -4.11 -14.49 -0.48
N PRO A 23 -4.12 -14.64 0.85
CA PRO A 23 -5.30 -14.40 1.66
C PRO A 23 -5.88 -13.01 1.36
N HIS A 24 -7.18 -12.93 1.08
CA HIS A 24 -7.88 -11.65 1.00
C HIS A 24 -7.48 -10.80 2.22
N PRO A 25 -7.12 -9.51 2.03
CA PRO A 25 -6.66 -8.67 3.13
C PRO A 25 -7.73 -8.45 4.22
N ALA A 26 -8.95 -8.95 4.04
CA ALA A 26 -10.09 -8.83 4.92
C ALA A 26 -9.93 -9.45 6.32
N LEU A 27 -8.97 -10.37 6.52
CA LEU A 27 -8.68 -10.89 7.87
C LEU A 27 -7.70 -10.02 8.67
N ALA A 28 -7.10 -8.97 8.09
CA ALA A 28 -6.57 -7.91 8.93
C ALA A 28 -7.79 -7.16 9.46
N ALA A 29 -8.04 -7.25 10.78
CA ALA A 29 -9.16 -6.63 11.47
C ALA A 29 -9.55 -5.32 10.78
N LYS A 30 -10.65 -5.33 10.03
CA LYS A 30 -11.15 -4.19 9.27
C LYS A 30 -11.89 -3.19 10.16
N LYS A 31 -11.78 -3.35 11.48
CA LYS A 31 -11.85 -2.21 12.38
C LYS A 31 -10.65 -1.32 12.03
N PRO A 32 -10.77 0.02 11.92
CA PRO A 32 -9.60 0.81 12.29
C PRO A 32 -9.17 0.21 13.63
N ALA A 33 -7.94 -0.30 13.74
CA ALA A 33 -7.43 -0.75 15.02
C ALA A 33 -7.88 0.35 15.98
N ALA A 34 -8.81 0.04 16.91
CA ALA A 34 -9.22 1.03 17.88
C ALA A 34 -7.89 1.48 18.47
N PRO A 35 -7.45 2.73 18.21
CA PRO A 35 -6.04 3.10 18.11
C PRO A 35 -5.38 2.49 19.31
N ALA A 36 -4.54 1.47 19.11
CA ALA A 36 -4.32 0.32 20.00
C ALA A 36 -4.50 0.54 21.53
N ALA A 37 -5.67 0.91 22.05
CA ALA A 37 -5.69 1.79 23.24
C ALA A 37 -4.36 2.58 23.37
N SER A 38 -4.01 3.36 22.33
CA SER A 38 -3.10 4.49 22.43
C SER A 38 -3.54 5.11 23.71
N ALA A 39 -2.69 5.04 24.73
CA ALA A 39 -2.98 5.72 25.98
C ALA A 39 -3.48 7.10 25.55
N ALA A 40 -4.64 7.51 26.09
CA ALA A 40 -5.10 8.88 25.98
C ALA A 40 -3.86 9.77 26.07
N PRO A 41 -3.69 10.77 25.18
CA PRO A 41 -2.44 11.50 25.01
C PRO A 41 -1.82 11.69 26.38
N ALA A 42 -0.68 11.04 26.63
CA ALA A 42 -0.02 11.14 27.91
C ALA A 42 0.20 12.64 28.11
N THR A 43 -0.59 13.21 29.00
CA THR A 43 -0.67 14.63 29.24
C THR A 43 0.72 15.11 29.63
N SER A 44 1.36 15.91 28.79
CA SER A 44 2.42 16.78 29.29
C SER A 44 1.76 17.83 30.21
N PRO A 45 2.40 18.21 31.32
CA PRO A 45 1.70 18.66 32.52
C PRO A 45 1.08 20.04 32.31
N ALA A 46 -0.25 20.10 32.21
CA ALA A 46 -0.98 21.25 32.69
C ALA A 46 -0.89 21.25 34.23
N PRO A 47 -0.89 22.43 34.90
CA PRO A 47 -0.65 22.52 36.34
C PRO A 47 -1.65 21.64 37.10
N GLU A 48 -1.11 20.79 37.99
CA GLU A 48 -1.79 19.82 38.87
C GLU A 48 -3.32 19.80 38.78
N ALA A 49 -3.87 18.95 37.90
CA ALA A 49 -5.27 18.56 37.95
C ALA A 49 -5.46 17.49 39.04
N SER A 50 -6.42 17.72 39.93
CA SER A 50 -6.76 16.86 41.08
C SER A 50 -7.22 15.44 40.66
N PRO A 51 -7.02 14.40 41.50
CA PRO A 51 -7.02 13.01 41.05
C PRO A 51 -8.38 12.28 41.14
N THR A 52 -9.49 12.83 40.62
CA THR A 52 -10.83 12.16 40.75
C THR A 52 -11.87 12.34 39.63
N ALA A 53 -11.63 13.05 38.53
CA ALA A 53 -12.65 13.17 37.48
C ALA A 53 -12.58 12.02 36.47
N THR A 54 -13.61 11.15 36.44
CA THR A 54 -13.85 10.26 35.29
C THR A 54 -13.97 11.10 34.00
N PRO A 55 -13.34 10.69 32.88
CA PRO A 55 -13.49 11.38 31.61
C PRO A 55 -14.97 11.51 31.26
N GLU A 56 -15.38 12.69 30.82
CA GLU A 56 -16.76 12.92 30.42
C GLU A 56 -17.12 12.09 29.17
N PRO A 57 -18.29 11.45 29.13
CA PRO A 57 -18.75 10.72 27.96
C PRO A 57 -18.78 11.59 26.69
N MET A 58 -18.33 11.04 25.56
CA MET A 58 -18.20 11.77 24.29
C MET A 58 -19.54 12.29 23.74
N ASP A 59 -20.64 11.60 24.02
CA ASP A 59 -22.00 12.00 23.69
C ASP A 59 -22.48 13.25 24.46
N VAL A 60 -21.77 13.63 25.53
CA VAL A 60 -22.01 14.85 26.31
C VAL A 60 -20.93 15.91 26.01
N ALA A 61 -19.67 15.50 25.93
CA ALA A 61 -18.53 16.39 25.71
C ALA A 61 -18.62 17.11 24.35
N ILE A 62 -18.88 16.36 23.26
CA ILE A 62 -18.92 16.91 21.90
C ILE A 62 -19.98 18.00 21.75
N PRO A 63 -21.29 17.78 22.07
CA PRO A 63 -22.30 18.82 21.92
C PRO A 63 -22.01 20.08 22.74
N ARG A 64 -21.41 19.93 23.93
CA ARG A 64 -21.01 21.07 24.76
C ARG A 64 -19.89 21.86 24.11
N LEU A 65 -18.85 21.18 23.61
CA LEU A 65 -17.72 21.81 22.94
C LEU A 65 -18.14 22.48 21.62
N GLU A 66 -19.04 21.86 20.85
CA GLU A 66 -19.65 22.46 19.67
C GLU A 66 -20.42 23.75 20.02
N LYS A 67 -21.23 23.73 21.09
CA LYS A 67 -21.95 24.91 21.57
C LYS A 67 -21.00 26.02 22.00
N ARG A 68 -19.90 25.66 22.68
CA ARG A 68 -18.85 26.59 23.09
C ARG A 68 -18.18 27.24 21.87
N LEU A 69 -17.84 26.44 20.85
CA LEU A 69 -17.24 26.94 19.62
C LEU A 69 -18.23 27.75 18.75
N LYS A 70 -19.54 27.49 18.87
CA LYS A 70 -20.58 28.31 18.25
C LYS A 70 -20.70 29.68 18.92
N ALA A 71 -20.52 29.76 20.23
CA ALA A 71 -20.55 31.01 20.99
C ALA A 71 -19.26 31.83 20.82
N ASP A 72 -18.11 31.15 20.80
CA ASP A 72 -16.80 31.75 20.52
C ASP A 72 -16.06 30.89 19.47
N PRO A 73 -16.14 31.26 18.18
CA PRO A 73 -15.43 30.56 17.12
C PRO A 73 -13.91 30.65 17.20
N SER A 74 -13.33 31.44 18.11
CA SER A 74 -11.88 31.58 18.29
C SER A 74 -11.33 30.77 19.48
N ASP A 75 -12.20 30.07 20.20
CA ASP A 75 -11.84 29.30 21.40
C ASP A 75 -10.90 28.12 21.06
N LYS A 76 -9.61 28.37 21.26
CA LYS A 76 -8.54 27.42 20.92
C LYS A 76 -8.58 26.14 21.75
N ALA A 77 -9.00 26.24 23.02
CA ALA A 77 -9.11 25.09 23.90
C ALA A 77 -10.27 24.19 23.44
N ALA A 78 -11.42 24.79 23.16
CA ALA A 78 -12.57 24.06 22.62
C ALA A 78 -12.25 23.38 21.30
N MET A 79 -11.56 24.04 20.36
CA MET A 79 -11.11 23.39 19.11
C MET A 79 -10.18 22.21 19.37
N SER A 80 -9.24 22.34 20.31
CA SER A 80 -8.23 21.31 20.60
C SER A 80 -8.88 20.07 21.21
N GLU A 81 -9.75 20.25 22.21
CA GLU A 81 -10.51 19.18 22.84
C GLU A 81 -11.45 18.51 21.83
N LEU A 82 -12.24 19.30 21.11
CA LEU A 82 -13.24 18.80 20.16
C LEU A 82 -12.61 18.02 18.99
N SER A 83 -11.47 18.48 18.48
CA SER A 83 -10.74 17.76 17.43
C SER A 83 -10.23 16.38 17.91
N THR A 84 -9.81 16.28 19.17
CA THR A 84 -9.39 15.01 19.77
C THR A 84 -10.58 14.07 19.92
N ASP A 85 -11.71 14.58 20.42
CA ASP A 85 -12.95 13.80 20.59
C ASP A 85 -13.50 13.31 19.25
N TYR A 86 -13.45 14.16 18.21
CA TYR A 86 -13.83 13.75 16.86
C TYR A 86 -12.96 12.63 16.31
N LEU A 87 -11.65 12.63 16.55
CA LEU A 87 -10.79 11.51 16.16
C LEU A 87 -11.15 10.22 16.88
N GLN A 88 -11.50 10.29 18.17
CA GLN A 88 -11.86 9.11 18.95
C GLN A 88 -13.12 8.44 18.41
N ILE A 89 -14.08 9.21 17.91
CA ILE A 89 -15.29 8.68 17.27
C ILE A 89 -15.14 8.44 15.75
N GLY A 90 -13.91 8.51 15.22
CA GLY A 90 -13.61 8.24 13.80
C GLY A 90 -14.06 9.33 12.82
N ARG A 91 -14.34 10.55 13.29
CA ARG A 91 -14.76 11.71 12.50
C ARG A 91 -13.59 12.62 12.18
N ALA A 92 -12.56 12.07 11.53
CA ALA A 92 -11.40 12.84 11.09
C ALA A 92 -11.75 13.99 10.12
N ASP A 93 -12.84 13.84 9.36
CA ASP A 93 -13.40 14.88 8.50
C ASP A 93 -13.80 16.15 9.26
N LEU A 94 -14.23 16.01 10.52
CA LEU A 94 -14.57 17.13 11.41
C LEU A 94 -13.38 17.60 12.25
N ALA A 95 -12.46 16.70 12.60
CA ALA A 95 -11.26 17.05 13.37
C ALA A 95 -10.30 17.93 12.57
N LEU A 96 -10.06 17.59 11.29
CA LEU A 96 -9.02 18.22 10.47
C LEU A 96 -9.22 19.74 10.29
N PRO A 97 -10.42 20.27 9.98
CA PRO A 97 -10.61 21.71 9.87
C PRO A 97 -10.32 22.47 11.18
N LEU A 98 -10.56 21.85 12.34
CA LEU A 98 -10.31 22.47 13.65
C LEU A 98 -8.81 22.58 13.93
N THR A 99 -8.05 21.50 13.68
CA THR A 99 -6.59 21.50 13.85
C THR A 99 -5.91 22.45 12.86
N GLN A 100 -6.36 22.49 11.61
CA GLN A 100 -5.84 23.43 10.61
C GLN A 100 -6.07 24.89 11.01
N ARG A 101 -7.25 25.22 11.57
CA ARG A 101 -7.53 26.56 12.11
C ARG A 101 -6.62 26.92 13.29
N LEU A 102 -6.35 25.95 14.17
CA LEU A 102 -5.41 26.13 15.28
C LEU A 102 -4.00 26.42 14.78
N LEU A 103 -3.50 25.64 13.82
CA LEU A 103 -2.17 25.81 13.23
C LEU A 103 -2.04 27.14 12.49
N ALA A 104 -3.04 27.51 11.69
CA ALA A 104 -3.10 28.81 11.00
C ALA A 104 -3.17 29.98 11.98
N GLY A 105 -3.87 29.81 13.10
CA GLY A 105 -3.98 30.77 14.22
C GLY A 105 -2.76 30.78 15.17
N GLY A 106 -1.67 30.12 14.80
CA GLY A 106 -0.39 30.13 15.51
C GLY A 106 -0.27 29.14 16.67
N THR A 107 -1.28 28.29 16.92
CA THR A 107 -1.25 27.26 17.97
C THR A 107 -0.48 26.03 17.48
N LYS A 108 0.85 26.15 17.42
CA LYS A 108 1.78 25.13 16.89
C LYS A 108 2.37 24.27 18.01
N THR A 109 1.53 23.50 18.68
CA THR A 109 1.96 22.59 19.76
C THR A 109 2.08 21.15 19.27
N ALA A 110 2.84 20.32 19.99
CA ALA A 110 2.99 18.91 19.65
C ALA A 110 1.63 18.19 19.56
N GLN A 111 0.72 18.48 20.51
CA GLN A 111 -0.63 17.92 20.51
C GLN A 111 -1.43 18.28 19.25
N VAL A 112 -1.41 19.55 18.82
CA VAL A 112 -2.17 19.98 17.63
C VAL A 112 -1.60 19.31 16.37
N TYR A 113 -0.28 19.27 16.22
CA TYR A 113 0.37 18.55 15.11
C TYR A 113 0.08 17.04 15.15
N TYR A 114 0.05 16.44 16.34
CA TYR A 114 -0.25 15.03 16.51
C TYR A 114 -1.69 14.70 16.08
N VAL A 115 -2.66 15.49 16.54
CA VAL A 115 -4.07 15.33 16.18
C VAL A 115 -4.30 15.63 14.69
N ASP A 116 -3.68 16.67 14.13
CA ASP A 116 -3.78 16.96 12.69
C ASP A 116 -3.23 15.77 11.89
N GLY A 117 -2.04 15.29 12.24
CA GLY A 117 -1.40 14.16 11.58
C GLY A 117 -2.24 12.87 11.63
N LEU A 118 -2.88 12.57 12.76
CA LEU A 118 -3.82 11.45 12.88
C LEU A 118 -5.09 11.64 12.03
N ALA A 119 -5.63 12.86 11.96
CA ALA A 119 -6.79 13.17 11.12
C ALA A 119 -6.45 12.99 9.63
N GLN A 120 -5.33 13.55 9.19
CA GLN A 120 -4.80 13.38 7.84
C GLN A 120 -4.59 11.89 7.52
N GLN A 121 -4.05 11.11 8.47
CA GLN A 121 -3.86 9.67 8.29
C GLN A 121 -5.19 8.93 8.07
N GLN A 122 -6.22 9.20 8.89
CA GLN A 122 -7.54 8.57 8.73
C GLN A 122 -8.21 8.95 7.39
N LEU A 123 -7.92 10.13 6.86
CA LEU A 123 -8.40 10.60 5.56
C LEU A 123 -7.53 10.11 4.38
N GLY A 124 -6.44 9.38 4.63
CA GLY A 124 -5.55 8.84 3.61
C GLY A 124 -4.50 9.83 3.08
N HIS A 125 -4.38 11.01 3.68
CA HIS A 125 -3.38 12.02 3.34
C HIS A 125 -2.03 11.69 3.99
N SER A 126 -1.42 10.57 3.58
CA SER A 126 -0.25 9.97 4.24
C SER A 126 0.99 10.87 4.29
N ARG A 127 1.16 11.80 3.34
CA ARG A 127 2.34 12.68 3.30
C ARG A 127 2.22 13.79 4.34
N GLU A 128 1.07 14.45 4.36
CA GLU A 128 0.70 15.48 5.31
C GLU A 128 0.73 14.91 6.73
N ALA A 129 0.10 13.74 6.92
CA ALA A 129 0.11 13.01 8.18
C ALA A 129 1.53 12.78 8.72
N LEU A 130 2.45 12.32 7.86
CA LEU A 130 3.83 12.08 8.26
C LEU A 130 4.55 13.40 8.62
N ALA A 131 4.35 14.46 7.85
CA ALA A 131 4.97 15.75 8.10
C ALA A 131 4.52 16.35 9.45
N ASP A 132 3.23 16.29 9.76
CA ASP A 132 2.71 16.80 11.04
C ASP A 132 3.16 15.95 12.22
N LEU A 133 3.19 14.62 12.09
CA LEU A 133 3.74 13.74 13.13
C LEU A 133 5.25 13.94 13.34
N GLU A 134 6.01 14.27 12.29
CA GLU A 134 7.41 14.68 12.43
C GLU A 134 7.54 16.00 13.22
N GLN A 135 6.65 16.98 13.01
CA GLN A 135 6.62 18.20 13.83
C GLN A 135 6.28 17.90 15.28
N ALA A 136 5.27 17.06 15.54
CA ALA A 136 4.93 16.63 16.89
C ALA A 136 6.12 15.97 17.58
N GLY A 137 6.82 15.05 16.89
CA GLY A 137 7.99 14.34 17.41
C GLY A 137 9.25 15.19 17.56
N ASN A 138 9.32 16.36 16.92
CA ASN A 138 10.37 17.35 17.13
C ASN A 138 10.09 18.22 18.36
N LEU A 139 8.83 18.58 18.58
CA LEU A 139 8.39 19.38 19.73
C LEU A 139 8.40 18.56 21.03
N GLU A 140 8.03 17.28 20.97
CA GLU A 140 8.08 16.35 22.10
C GLU A 140 8.94 15.12 21.78
N PRO A 141 10.29 15.24 21.89
CA PRO A 141 11.22 14.21 21.43
C PRO A 141 11.21 12.93 22.27
N THR A 142 10.57 12.92 23.43
CA THR A 142 10.52 11.78 24.36
C THR A 142 9.12 11.20 24.57
N ASN A 143 8.07 11.83 24.02
CA ASN A 143 6.68 11.38 24.23
C ASN A 143 6.43 10.02 23.57
N ALA A 144 6.15 9.00 24.38
CA ALA A 144 5.95 7.63 23.93
C ALA A 144 4.87 7.48 22.85
N GLY A 145 3.71 8.14 23.01
CA GLY A 145 2.60 8.06 22.07
C GLY A 145 2.96 8.64 20.69
N VAL A 146 3.61 9.80 20.69
CA VAL A 146 4.10 10.45 19.45
C VAL A 146 5.15 9.58 18.77
N LEU A 147 6.13 9.08 19.52
CA LEU A 147 7.20 8.24 18.99
C LEU A 147 6.69 6.92 18.43
N GLY A 148 5.75 6.25 19.11
CA GLY A 148 5.14 5.01 18.64
C GLY A 148 4.33 5.22 17.36
N THR A 149 3.54 6.29 17.30
CA THR A 149 2.75 6.63 16.10
C THR A 149 3.66 6.96 14.91
N LEU A 150 4.68 7.80 15.13
CA LEU A 150 5.63 8.18 14.10
C LEU A 150 6.44 6.96 13.59
N THR A 151 6.81 6.05 14.50
CA THR A 151 7.45 4.77 14.13
C THR A 151 6.58 3.96 13.16
N ASN A 152 5.30 3.77 13.50
CA ASN A 152 4.36 3.03 12.66
C ASN A 152 4.12 3.71 11.30
N MET A 153 4.10 5.04 11.28
CA MET A 153 3.99 5.81 10.04
C MET A 153 5.21 5.67 9.15
N TYR A 154 6.42 5.67 9.70
CA TYR A 154 7.63 5.38 8.92
C TYR A 154 7.64 3.96 8.37
N LEU A 155 7.21 2.96 9.14
CA LEU A 155 7.06 1.58 8.63
C LEU A 155 6.05 1.52 7.48
N SER A 156 4.90 2.17 7.62
CA SER A 156 3.85 2.22 6.59
C SER A 156 4.32 2.97 5.34
N ALA A 157 5.20 3.96 5.50
CA ALA A 157 5.85 4.69 4.42
C ALA A 157 7.06 3.94 3.80
N ASN A 158 7.32 2.70 4.21
CA ASN A 158 8.48 1.89 3.79
C ASN A 158 9.83 2.60 4.04
N ARG A 159 9.94 3.29 5.19
CA ARG A 159 11.15 3.97 5.69
C ARG A 159 11.64 3.32 6.99
N PRO A 160 12.06 2.03 6.97
CA PRO A 160 12.38 1.28 8.19
C PRO A 160 13.55 1.87 8.99
N GLN A 161 14.54 2.48 8.35
CA GLN A 161 15.69 3.09 9.04
C GLN A 161 15.29 4.32 9.85
N ASP A 162 14.33 5.11 9.35
CA ASP A 162 13.77 6.23 10.09
C ASP A 162 12.90 5.74 11.26
N ALA A 163 12.13 4.67 11.03
CA ALA A 163 11.38 3.99 12.08
C ALA A 163 12.30 3.47 13.18
N GLU A 164 13.46 2.88 12.84
CA GLU A 164 14.42 2.33 13.80
C GLU A 164 14.97 3.43 14.71
N ARG A 165 15.36 4.56 14.12
CA ARG A 165 15.86 5.72 14.87
C ARG A 165 14.83 6.22 15.89
N VAL A 166 13.57 6.34 15.49
CA VAL A 166 12.48 6.82 16.37
C VAL A 166 12.12 5.77 17.43
N ALA A 167 12.04 4.50 17.07
CA ALA A 167 11.72 3.42 17.99
C ALA A 167 12.82 3.21 19.05
N LYS A 168 14.09 3.30 18.64
CA LYS A 168 15.24 3.27 19.56
C LYS A 168 15.20 4.44 20.54
N ARG A 169 14.80 5.63 20.08
CA ARG A 169 14.56 6.79 20.94
C ARG A 169 13.44 6.50 21.95
N ALA A 170 12.34 5.88 21.51
CA ALA A 170 11.22 5.53 22.38
C ALA A 170 11.66 4.65 23.55
N VAL A 171 12.36 3.54 23.30
CA VAL A 171 12.84 2.62 24.37
C VAL A 171 13.94 3.24 25.23
N THR A 172 14.70 4.22 24.72
CA THR A 172 15.75 4.90 25.50
C THR A 172 15.15 5.77 26.60
N PHE A 173 14.06 6.48 26.28
CA PHE A 173 13.43 7.45 27.19
C PHE A 173 12.21 6.90 27.93
N ASN A 174 11.58 5.82 27.45
CA ASN A 174 10.37 5.24 28.01
C ASN A 174 10.59 3.76 28.38
N LYS A 175 11.52 3.50 29.30
CA LYS A 175 11.99 2.15 29.66
C LYS A 175 10.93 1.24 30.30
N ASP A 176 9.87 1.82 30.84
CA ASP A 176 8.77 1.07 31.47
C ASP A 176 7.53 1.01 30.55
N ASP A 177 7.58 1.60 29.35
CA ASP A 177 6.48 1.52 28.39
C ASP A 177 6.65 0.31 27.47
N LYS A 178 5.83 -0.72 27.69
CA LYS A 178 5.77 -1.91 26.84
C LYS A 178 5.55 -1.57 25.36
N ASN A 179 4.79 -0.50 25.04
CA ASN A 179 4.45 -0.18 23.66
C ASN A 179 5.67 0.33 22.88
N ALA A 180 6.61 1.02 23.55
CA ALA A 180 7.88 1.40 22.95
C ALA A 180 8.69 0.17 22.51
N TYR A 181 8.75 -0.87 23.35
CA TYR A 181 9.42 -2.14 23.03
C TYR A 181 8.69 -2.94 21.95
N LEU A 182 7.35 -2.98 21.96
CA LEU A 182 6.56 -3.60 20.88
C LEU A 182 6.86 -2.95 19.52
N ALA A 183 6.81 -1.61 19.46
CA ALA A 183 7.08 -0.86 18.25
C ALA A 183 8.52 -1.09 17.76
N TYR A 184 9.51 -1.09 18.66
CA TYR A 184 10.89 -1.34 18.27
C TYR A 184 11.12 -2.77 17.80
N GLY A 185 10.54 -3.76 18.49
CA GLY A 185 10.58 -5.16 18.06
C GLY A 185 9.98 -5.35 16.66
N GLN A 186 8.87 -4.68 16.36
CA GLN A 186 8.25 -4.73 15.04
C GLN A 186 9.13 -4.11 13.95
N VAL A 187 9.79 -2.98 14.23
CA VAL A 187 10.74 -2.38 13.28
C VAL A 187 11.90 -3.31 12.97
N LEU A 188 12.51 -3.88 14.02
CA LEU A 188 13.64 -4.79 13.87
C LEU A 188 13.24 -6.04 13.06
N ALA A 189 12.03 -6.57 13.26
CA ALA A 189 11.52 -7.67 12.45
C ALA A 189 11.36 -7.29 10.98
N ALA A 190 10.80 -6.10 10.69
CA ALA A 190 10.66 -5.58 9.33
C ALA A 190 12.01 -5.37 8.62
N GLU A 191 13.08 -5.10 9.38
CA GLU A 191 14.46 -5.02 8.88
C GLU A 191 15.18 -6.38 8.78
N GLY A 192 14.55 -7.47 9.21
CA GLY A 192 15.15 -8.79 9.27
C GLY A 192 16.12 -9.01 10.44
N LYS A 193 16.20 -8.06 11.38
CA LYS A 193 16.97 -8.15 12.63
C LYS A 193 16.20 -8.94 13.69
N PHE A 194 15.94 -10.20 13.39
CA PHE A 194 14.98 -11.01 14.14
C PHE A 194 15.41 -11.31 15.59
N ASP A 195 16.71 -11.48 15.86
CA ASP A 195 17.21 -11.75 17.21
C ASP A 195 17.03 -10.54 18.13
N GLU A 196 17.38 -9.36 17.62
CA GLU A 196 17.19 -8.09 18.32
C GLU A 196 15.69 -7.81 18.52
N SER A 197 14.86 -8.10 17.52
CA SER A 197 13.40 -8.01 17.61
C SER A 197 12.87 -8.83 18.79
N ARG A 198 13.27 -10.11 18.88
CA ARG A 198 12.86 -11.01 19.98
C ARG A 198 13.24 -10.47 21.35
N GLN A 199 14.45 -9.92 21.51
CA GLN A 199 14.88 -9.32 22.78
C GLN A 199 13.97 -8.16 23.23
N GLN A 200 13.54 -7.30 22.29
CA GLN A 200 12.62 -6.21 22.61
C GLN A 200 11.23 -6.75 22.97
N LEU A 201 10.73 -7.73 22.22
CA LEU A 201 9.42 -8.35 22.45
C LEU A 201 9.37 -9.12 23.78
N GLU A 202 10.44 -9.82 24.15
CA GLU A 202 10.58 -10.45 25.47
C GLU A 202 10.54 -9.42 26.60
N THR A 203 11.14 -8.25 26.39
CA THR A 203 11.08 -7.15 27.37
C THR A 203 9.66 -6.61 27.50
N ALA A 204 8.96 -6.39 26.37
CA ALA A 204 7.55 -6.01 26.39
C ALA A 204 6.65 -7.04 27.11
N ALA A 205 6.87 -8.34 26.87
CA ALA A 205 6.14 -9.43 27.51
C ALA A 205 6.41 -9.52 29.03
N LYS A 206 7.60 -9.12 29.49
CA LYS A 206 7.93 -9.03 30.93
C LYS A 206 7.25 -7.83 31.60
N LEU A 207 7.17 -6.70 30.90
CA LEU A 207 6.50 -5.49 31.40
C LEU A 207 4.98 -5.68 31.55
N ASP A 208 4.35 -6.42 30.64
CA ASP A 208 2.95 -6.83 30.79
C ASP A 208 2.69 -8.28 30.32
N PRO A 209 2.77 -9.26 31.24
CA PRO A 209 2.56 -10.67 30.91
C PRO A 209 1.13 -11.03 30.49
N LYS A 210 0.15 -10.16 30.72
CA LYS A 210 -1.26 -10.41 30.36
C LYS A 210 -1.62 -9.87 28.98
N ASP A 211 -0.72 -9.13 28.35
CA ASP A 211 -0.90 -8.62 26.99
C ASP A 211 -0.34 -9.61 25.96
N PRO A 212 -1.20 -10.26 25.15
CA PRO A 212 -0.73 -11.24 24.17
C PRO A 212 0.05 -10.60 23.01
N ARG A 213 0.01 -9.27 22.82
CA ARG A 213 0.59 -8.59 21.64
C ARG A 213 2.09 -8.86 21.49
N ALA A 214 2.85 -8.88 22.59
CA ALA A 214 4.29 -9.17 22.53
C ALA A 214 4.56 -10.58 21.99
N VAL A 215 3.85 -11.57 22.54
CA VAL A 215 3.96 -12.99 22.15
C VAL A 215 3.48 -13.19 20.70
N LEU A 216 2.43 -12.48 20.27
CA LEU A 216 1.92 -12.52 18.90
C LEU A 216 2.89 -11.94 17.88
N LEU A 217 3.50 -10.79 18.19
CA LEU A 217 4.54 -10.22 17.34
C LEU A 217 5.74 -11.16 17.26
N GLU A 218 6.11 -11.80 18.37
CA GLU A 218 7.21 -12.78 18.39
C GLU A 218 6.89 -14.00 17.52
N ALA A 219 5.66 -14.52 17.60
CA ALA A 219 5.19 -15.61 16.74
C ALA A 219 5.29 -15.23 15.24
N ARG A 220 4.87 -14.02 14.88
CA ARG A 220 4.98 -13.49 13.51
C ARG A 220 6.43 -13.34 13.07
N THR A 221 7.33 -12.89 13.96
CA THR A 221 8.77 -12.81 13.70
C THR A 221 9.35 -14.18 13.36
N TYR A 222 9.05 -15.23 14.14
CA TYR A 222 9.49 -16.59 13.80
C TYR A 222 8.86 -17.12 12.52
N GLN A 223 7.61 -16.77 12.23
CA GLN A 223 6.96 -17.14 10.97
C GLN A 223 7.67 -16.51 9.77
N GLN A 224 8.10 -15.24 9.87
CA GLN A 224 8.91 -14.57 8.83
C GLN A 224 10.28 -15.23 8.64
N GLN A 225 10.86 -15.79 9.70
CA GLN A 225 12.08 -16.60 9.64
C GLN A 225 11.86 -18.03 9.12
N ASN A 226 10.62 -18.40 8.78
CA ASN A 226 10.24 -19.77 8.44
C ASN A 226 10.47 -20.78 9.59
N ALA A 227 10.54 -20.31 10.84
CA ALA A 227 10.68 -21.12 12.05
C ALA A 227 9.30 -21.55 12.59
N ILE A 228 8.57 -22.32 11.76
CA ILE A 228 7.16 -22.64 11.92
C ILE A 228 6.82 -23.29 13.28
N ALA A 229 7.64 -24.22 13.76
CA ALA A 229 7.37 -24.91 15.03
C ALA A 229 7.38 -23.97 16.24
N LEU A 230 8.29 -22.99 16.25
CA LEU A 230 8.37 -21.99 17.33
C LEU A 230 7.21 -20.99 17.25
N ALA A 231 6.84 -20.58 16.04
CA ALA A 231 5.67 -19.73 15.83
C ALA A 231 4.39 -20.40 16.36
N ALA A 232 4.20 -21.70 16.12
CA ALA A 232 3.04 -22.46 16.61
C ALA A 232 2.94 -22.43 18.14
N GLN A 233 4.05 -22.69 18.84
CA GLN A 233 4.10 -22.66 20.31
C GLN A 233 3.74 -21.28 20.86
N LEU A 234 4.17 -20.20 20.19
CA LEU A 234 3.86 -18.84 20.62
C LEU A 234 2.41 -18.46 20.33
N TYR A 235 1.81 -18.91 19.23
CA TYR A 235 0.37 -18.74 19.02
C TYR A 235 -0.46 -19.49 20.08
N ASP A 236 -0.06 -20.71 20.45
CA ASP A 236 -0.71 -21.47 21.54
C ASP A 236 -0.54 -20.77 22.90
N ARG A 237 0.63 -20.19 23.16
CA ARG A 237 0.87 -19.37 24.36
C ARG A 237 0.00 -18.12 24.36
N ALA A 238 -0.12 -17.42 23.23
CA ALA A 238 -0.99 -16.26 23.10
C ALA A 238 -2.47 -16.63 23.35
N LEU A 239 -2.93 -17.78 22.87
CA LEU A 239 -4.26 -18.32 23.13
C LEU A 239 -4.45 -18.79 24.58
N THR A 240 -3.38 -19.10 25.30
CA THR A 240 -3.45 -19.36 26.75
C THR A 240 -3.66 -18.07 27.54
N ILE A 241 -3.07 -16.95 27.08
CA ILE A 241 -3.25 -15.62 27.68
C ILE A 241 -4.65 -15.07 27.36
N ASP A 242 -5.06 -15.14 26.09
CA ASP A 242 -6.37 -14.73 25.61
C ASP A 242 -6.95 -15.79 24.65
N PRO A 243 -7.83 -16.69 25.15
CA PRO A 243 -8.45 -17.75 24.34
C PRO A 243 -9.30 -17.27 23.16
N ASN A 244 -9.72 -16.01 23.19
CA ASN A 244 -10.55 -15.40 22.13
C ASN A 244 -9.75 -14.44 21.27
N SER A 245 -8.42 -14.46 21.34
CA SER A 245 -7.55 -13.62 20.53
C SER A 245 -7.71 -13.95 19.05
N VAL A 246 -8.43 -13.09 18.33
CA VAL A 246 -8.66 -13.20 16.88
C VAL A 246 -7.33 -13.30 16.13
N ASP A 247 -6.37 -12.45 16.48
CA ASP A 247 -5.04 -12.43 15.85
C ASP A 247 -4.27 -13.75 16.05
N ALA A 248 -4.39 -14.36 17.24
CA ALA A 248 -3.76 -15.63 17.54
C ALA A 248 -4.40 -16.79 16.76
N LEU A 249 -5.73 -16.81 16.68
CA LEU A 249 -6.48 -17.82 15.92
C LEU A 249 -6.18 -17.73 14.43
N ILE A 250 -6.14 -16.52 13.85
CA ILE A 250 -5.77 -16.32 12.45
C ILE A 250 -4.35 -16.81 12.19
N GLY A 251 -3.41 -16.44 13.06
CA GLY A 251 -2.01 -16.88 12.97
C GLY A 251 -1.87 -18.40 13.00
N LYS A 252 -2.53 -19.04 13.98
CA LYS A 252 -2.53 -20.50 14.14
C LYS A 252 -3.17 -21.23 12.96
N ALA A 253 -4.33 -20.77 12.48
CA ALA A 253 -5.01 -21.39 11.34
C ALA A 253 -4.16 -21.31 10.07
N ARG A 254 -3.60 -20.13 9.76
CA ARG A 254 -2.69 -19.94 8.62
C ARG A 254 -1.43 -20.78 8.72
N LEU A 255 -0.88 -20.90 9.92
CA LEU A 255 0.31 -21.72 10.15
C LEU A 255 0.01 -23.20 9.92
N ALA A 256 -1.12 -23.70 10.42
CA ALA A 256 -1.59 -25.06 10.17
C ALA A 256 -1.83 -25.30 8.67
N ALA A 257 -2.44 -24.34 7.96
CA ALA A 257 -2.60 -24.40 6.50
C ALA A 257 -1.26 -24.48 5.77
N ALA A 258 -0.27 -23.66 6.15
CA ALA A 258 1.08 -23.68 5.57
C ALA A 258 1.83 -25.00 5.85
N GLN A 259 1.43 -25.74 6.87
CA GLN A 259 1.93 -27.08 7.19
C GLN A 259 1.13 -28.21 6.51
N HIS A 260 0.20 -27.89 5.60
CA HIS A 260 -0.73 -28.85 4.99
C HIS A 260 -1.64 -29.57 6.02
N ASN A 261 -1.79 -29.01 7.22
CA ASN A 261 -2.66 -29.54 8.26
C ASN A 261 -4.06 -28.91 8.13
N VAL A 262 -4.82 -29.39 7.14
CA VAL A 262 -6.19 -28.94 6.85
C VAL A 262 -7.08 -29.04 8.08
N LYS A 263 -7.03 -30.16 8.79
CA LYS A 263 -7.95 -30.44 9.89
C LYS A 263 -7.83 -29.38 10.99
N ASP A 264 -6.62 -29.09 11.45
CA ASP A 264 -6.42 -28.12 12.53
C ASP A 264 -6.64 -26.68 12.05
N SER A 265 -6.32 -26.40 10.78
CA SER A 265 -6.61 -25.11 10.16
C SER A 265 -8.11 -24.81 10.14
N ILE A 266 -8.91 -25.73 9.58
CA ILE A 266 -10.37 -25.59 9.50
C ILE A 266 -10.99 -25.53 10.90
N ALA A 267 -10.56 -26.38 11.84
CA ALA A 267 -11.07 -26.33 13.22
C ALA A 267 -10.79 -24.98 13.91
N THR A 268 -9.63 -24.37 13.63
CA THR A 268 -9.27 -23.04 14.17
C THR A 268 -10.09 -21.93 13.50
N TYR A 269 -10.35 -22.01 12.19
CA TYR A 269 -11.24 -21.08 11.50
C TYR A 269 -12.69 -21.20 11.97
N GLU A 270 -13.20 -22.41 12.23
CA GLU A 270 -14.53 -22.61 12.81
C GLU A 270 -14.65 -22.02 14.21
N GLN A 271 -13.58 -22.07 15.02
CA GLN A 271 -13.53 -21.36 16.30
C GLN A 271 -13.61 -19.84 16.09
N LEU A 272 -12.81 -19.31 15.17
CA LEU A 272 -12.81 -17.89 14.84
C LEU A 272 -14.18 -17.41 14.33
N LEU A 273 -14.86 -18.20 13.49
CA LEU A 273 -16.18 -17.89 12.94
C LEU A 273 -17.24 -17.69 14.04
N LYS A 274 -17.14 -18.42 15.17
CA LYS A 274 -18.03 -18.28 16.33
C LYS A 274 -17.83 -16.98 17.08
N LEU A 275 -16.64 -16.38 17.02
CA LEU A 275 -16.31 -15.12 17.68
C LEU A 275 -16.73 -13.90 16.85
N GLN A 276 -16.80 -14.05 15.52
CA GLN A 276 -17.19 -12.97 14.63
C GLN A 276 -18.69 -12.68 14.71
N THR A 277 -19.06 -11.40 14.61
CA THR A 277 -20.46 -10.96 14.61
C THR A 277 -20.84 -10.26 13.30
N ASP A 278 -19.90 -9.56 12.68
CA ASP A 278 -20.10 -8.92 11.38
C ASP A 278 -20.17 -9.97 10.25
N PRO A 279 -21.21 -9.93 9.38
CA PRO A 279 -21.32 -10.83 8.24
C PRO A 279 -20.12 -10.81 7.28
N ASN A 280 -19.47 -9.66 7.08
CA ASN A 280 -18.28 -9.56 6.23
C ASN A 280 -17.09 -10.26 6.85
N ASP A 281 -16.88 -10.11 8.16
CA ASP A 281 -15.81 -10.81 8.89
C ASP A 281 -16.04 -12.33 8.86
N LYS A 282 -17.30 -12.77 8.99
CA LYS A 282 -17.66 -14.19 8.85
C LYS A 282 -17.37 -14.74 7.45
N VAL A 283 -17.76 -14.00 6.41
CA VAL A 283 -17.45 -14.38 5.01
C VAL A 283 -15.94 -14.42 4.78
N ALA A 284 -15.18 -13.48 5.34
CA ALA A 284 -13.72 -13.49 5.24
C ALA A 284 -13.10 -14.72 5.90
N VAL A 285 -13.67 -15.25 6.98
CA VAL A 285 -13.21 -16.52 7.58
C VAL A 285 -13.56 -17.71 6.69
N ILE A 286 -14.78 -17.79 6.17
CA ILE A 286 -15.24 -18.91 5.32
C ILE A 286 -14.49 -18.94 3.98
N ASP A 287 -14.18 -17.78 3.40
CA ASP A 287 -13.30 -17.66 2.24
C ASP A 287 -11.95 -18.35 2.49
N GLN A 288 -11.36 -18.14 3.65
CA GLN A 288 -10.05 -18.70 4.00
C GLN A 288 -10.11 -20.21 4.20
N GLU A 289 -11.20 -20.75 4.74
CA GLU A 289 -11.47 -22.19 4.73
C GLU A 289 -11.52 -22.72 3.28
N GLY A 290 -12.21 -22.03 2.39
CA GLY A 290 -12.30 -22.39 0.96
C GLY A 290 -10.93 -22.38 0.28
N VAL A 291 -10.09 -21.38 0.57
CA VAL A 291 -8.71 -21.29 0.08
C VAL A 291 -7.85 -22.45 0.59
N VAL A 292 -7.98 -22.85 1.85
CA VAL A 292 -7.27 -24.01 2.43
C VAL A 292 -7.66 -25.31 1.70
N TYR A 293 -8.95 -25.54 1.47
CA TYR A 293 -9.37 -26.70 0.69
C TYR A 293 -8.85 -26.64 -0.76
N ALA A 294 -8.89 -25.47 -1.38
CA ALA A 294 -8.40 -25.28 -2.75
C ALA A 294 -6.89 -25.53 -2.88
N SER A 295 -6.07 -25.08 -1.91
CA SER A 295 -4.62 -25.29 -1.94
C SER A 295 -4.24 -26.76 -1.82
N GLU A 296 -5.05 -27.55 -1.11
CA GLU A 296 -4.89 -29.01 -0.97
C GLU A 296 -5.58 -29.81 -2.08
N LYS A 297 -6.10 -29.14 -3.12
CA LYS A 297 -6.82 -29.77 -4.24
C LYS A 297 -8.09 -30.54 -3.82
N MET A 298 -8.67 -30.16 -2.68
CA MET A 298 -9.94 -30.67 -2.17
C MET A 298 -11.08 -29.88 -2.81
N ASP A 299 -11.30 -30.12 -4.10
CA ASP A 299 -12.10 -29.23 -4.95
C ASP A 299 -13.58 -29.23 -4.60
N SER A 300 -14.11 -30.39 -4.19
CA SER A 300 -15.52 -30.51 -3.79
C SER A 300 -15.79 -29.71 -2.51
N GLU A 301 -14.87 -29.77 -1.56
CA GLU A 301 -14.95 -29.08 -0.28
C GLU A 301 -14.76 -27.57 -0.46
N ALA A 302 -13.82 -27.15 -1.30
CA ALA A 302 -13.61 -25.76 -1.66
C ALA A 302 -14.88 -25.16 -2.30
N ASP A 303 -15.41 -25.80 -3.34
CA ASP A 303 -16.62 -25.35 -4.04
C ASP A 303 -17.84 -25.28 -3.11
N ALA A 304 -18.04 -26.30 -2.28
CA ALA A 304 -19.09 -26.31 -1.28
C ALA A 304 -18.92 -25.19 -0.24
N THR A 305 -17.69 -24.88 0.15
CA THR A 305 -17.38 -23.83 1.14
C THR A 305 -17.68 -22.44 0.59
N PHE A 306 -17.28 -22.14 -0.65
CA PHE A 306 -17.61 -20.86 -1.29
C PHE A 306 -19.12 -20.69 -1.51
N LYS A 307 -19.82 -21.75 -1.97
CA LYS A 307 -21.28 -21.75 -2.10
C LYS A 307 -21.98 -21.57 -0.74
N ARG A 308 -21.43 -22.14 0.32
CA ARG A 308 -21.93 -21.95 1.69
C ARG A 308 -21.80 -20.48 2.12
N ALA A 309 -20.69 -19.80 1.81
CA ALA A 309 -20.54 -18.37 2.09
C ALA A 309 -21.64 -17.54 1.42
N ILE A 310 -21.90 -17.78 0.13
CA ILE A 310 -22.94 -17.08 -0.64
C ILE A 310 -24.35 -17.38 -0.09
N SER A 311 -24.64 -18.65 0.20
CA SER A 311 -25.97 -19.07 0.68
C SER A 311 -26.30 -18.53 2.07
N GLN A 312 -25.32 -18.51 2.98
CA GLN A 312 -25.51 -18.00 4.34
C GLN A 312 -25.53 -16.47 4.41
N TYR A 313 -24.79 -15.80 3.52
CA TYR A 313 -24.63 -14.35 3.53
C TYR A 313 -24.90 -13.74 2.13
N PRO A 314 -26.14 -13.85 1.61
CA PRO A 314 -26.46 -13.45 0.23
C PRO A 314 -26.28 -11.95 -0.06
N ASN A 315 -26.21 -11.11 0.98
CA ASN A 315 -25.99 -9.67 0.85
C ASN A 315 -24.52 -9.26 1.01
N VAL A 316 -23.61 -10.20 1.24
CA VAL A 316 -22.18 -9.94 1.33
C VAL A 316 -21.56 -10.26 -0.03
N PHE A 317 -21.54 -9.26 -0.92
CA PHE A 317 -21.08 -9.41 -2.30
C PHE A 317 -19.63 -9.90 -2.42
N ALA A 318 -18.80 -9.67 -1.41
CA ALA A 318 -17.43 -10.18 -1.35
C ALA A 318 -17.35 -11.72 -1.42
N ALA A 319 -18.39 -12.45 -0.99
CA ALA A 319 -18.45 -13.91 -1.11
C ALA A 319 -18.43 -14.38 -2.57
N HIS A 320 -19.12 -13.65 -3.46
CA HIS A 320 -19.11 -13.92 -4.89
C HIS A 320 -17.74 -13.60 -5.51
N THR A 321 -17.08 -12.52 -5.08
CA THR A 321 -15.72 -12.20 -5.54
C THR A 321 -14.73 -13.30 -5.18
N ALA A 322 -14.76 -13.80 -3.94
CA ALA A 322 -13.90 -14.90 -3.50
C ALA A 322 -14.15 -16.19 -4.31
N TYR A 323 -15.42 -16.54 -4.55
CA TYR A 323 -15.75 -17.71 -5.36
C TYR A 323 -15.32 -17.55 -6.82
N GLY A 324 -15.48 -16.36 -7.39
CA GLY A 324 -14.98 -16.04 -8.73
C GLY A 324 -13.45 -16.20 -8.84
N ASP A 325 -12.69 -15.74 -7.85
CA ASP A 325 -11.23 -15.91 -7.79
C ASP A 325 -10.84 -17.39 -7.76
N TYR A 326 -11.57 -18.21 -6.99
CA TYR A 326 -11.41 -19.67 -7.00
C TYR A 326 -11.70 -20.28 -8.39
N LEU A 327 -12.78 -19.86 -9.06
CA LEU A 327 -13.14 -20.37 -10.40
C LEU A 327 -12.11 -19.98 -11.47
N VAL A 328 -11.50 -18.79 -11.38
CA VAL A 328 -10.35 -18.43 -12.23
C VAL A 328 -9.19 -19.40 -12.02
N SER A 329 -8.89 -19.78 -10.76
CA SER A 329 -7.84 -20.76 -10.47
C SER A 329 -8.13 -22.15 -11.09
N LYS A 330 -9.42 -22.48 -11.25
CA LYS A 330 -9.91 -23.67 -11.96
C LYS A 330 -9.97 -23.53 -13.48
N LYS A 331 -9.64 -22.35 -14.01
CA LYS A 331 -9.78 -21.98 -15.43
C LYS A 331 -11.24 -22.01 -15.90
N ASP A 332 -12.21 -21.94 -14.98
CA ASP A 332 -13.62 -21.73 -15.30
C ASP A 332 -13.91 -20.22 -15.36
N ASN A 333 -13.44 -19.60 -16.44
CA ASN A 333 -13.60 -18.16 -16.64
C ASN A 333 -15.07 -17.75 -16.80
N ALA A 334 -15.92 -18.63 -17.35
CA ALA A 334 -17.34 -18.35 -17.52
C ALA A 334 -18.11 -18.41 -16.18
N GLY A 335 -17.74 -19.34 -15.30
CA GLY A 335 -18.16 -19.33 -13.90
C GLY A 335 -17.68 -18.06 -13.19
N ALA A 336 -16.38 -17.75 -13.28
CA ALA A 336 -15.81 -16.58 -12.65
C ALA A 336 -16.45 -15.26 -13.10
N GLU A 337 -16.72 -15.08 -14.40
CA GLU A 337 -17.41 -13.90 -14.92
C GLU A 337 -18.80 -13.74 -14.29
N ARG A 338 -19.57 -14.84 -14.17
CA ARG A 338 -20.89 -14.81 -13.54
C ARG A 338 -20.81 -14.39 -12.08
N GLU A 339 -19.87 -14.97 -11.33
CA GLU A 339 -19.69 -14.65 -9.92
C GLU A 339 -19.18 -13.22 -9.71
N PHE A 340 -18.22 -12.74 -10.51
CA PHE A 340 -17.79 -11.35 -10.39
C PHE A 340 -18.88 -10.34 -10.81
N ILE A 341 -19.77 -10.68 -11.75
CA ILE A 341 -20.96 -9.87 -12.05
C ILE A 341 -21.90 -9.80 -10.84
N ALA A 342 -22.17 -10.93 -10.19
CA ALA A 342 -22.98 -10.96 -8.97
C ALA A 342 -22.29 -10.18 -7.82
N GLY A 343 -20.98 -10.35 -7.66
CA GLY A 343 -20.15 -9.65 -6.68
C GLY A 343 -20.02 -8.15 -6.93
N ALA A 344 -20.25 -7.67 -8.16
CA ALA A 344 -20.33 -6.24 -8.43
C ALA A 344 -21.56 -5.58 -7.77
N GLY A 345 -22.56 -6.39 -7.41
CA GLY A 345 -23.83 -5.94 -6.86
C GLY A 345 -24.73 -5.26 -7.91
N PRO A 346 -25.99 -4.97 -7.56
CA PRO A 346 -26.96 -4.41 -8.50
C PRO A 346 -26.57 -3.03 -9.04
N ASN A 347 -25.87 -2.23 -8.23
CA ASN A 347 -25.41 -0.89 -8.61
C ASN A 347 -24.03 -0.86 -9.27
N ARG A 348 -23.36 -2.02 -9.37
CA ARG A 348 -21.99 -2.15 -9.88
C ARG A 348 -21.02 -1.15 -9.21
N ASP A 349 -21.10 -1.08 -7.88
CA ASP A 349 -20.34 -0.18 -7.02
C ASP A 349 -19.32 -0.91 -6.12
N GLN A 350 -19.32 -2.25 -6.12
CA GLN A 350 -18.32 -3.04 -5.43
C GLN A 350 -17.00 -3.04 -6.20
N VAL A 351 -16.10 -2.13 -5.81
CA VAL A 351 -14.83 -1.85 -6.47
C VAL A 351 -14.01 -3.11 -6.76
N ASP A 352 -13.87 -4.00 -5.77
CA ASP A 352 -13.07 -5.21 -5.90
C ASP A 352 -13.59 -6.15 -7.00
N ALA A 353 -14.90 -6.41 -7.04
CA ALA A 353 -15.51 -7.28 -8.04
C ALA A 353 -15.44 -6.68 -9.46
N VAL A 354 -15.66 -5.37 -9.59
CA VAL A 354 -15.53 -4.67 -10.87
C VAL A 354 -14.07 -4.71 -11.36
N ALA A 355 -13.10 -4.53 -10.46
CA ALA A 355 -11.70 -4.66 -10.79
C ALA A 355 -11.33 -6.10 -11.22
N ARG A 356 -11.88 -7.12 -10.56
CA ARG A 356 -11.70 -8.53 -10.95
C ARG A 356 -12.28 -8.84 -12.33
N LEU A 357 -13.46 -8.32 -12.66
CA LEU A 357 -13.99 -8.41 -14.03
C LEU A 357 -13.05 -7.78 -15.06
N GLY A 358 -12.55 -6.58 -14.78
CA GLY A 358 -11.58 -5.90 -15.66
C GLY A 358 -10.31 -6.74 -15.86
N GLN A 359 -9.79 -7.35 -14.81
CA GLN A 359 -8.62 -8.23 -14.85
C GLN A 359 -8.89 -9.51 -15.63
N LEU A 360 -10.04 -10.15 -15.43
CA LEU A 360 -10.46 -11.33 -16.18
C LEU A 360 -10.53 -11.01 -17.68
N TYR A 361 -11.23 -9.94 -18.07
CA TYR A 361 -11.33 -9.53 -19.47
C TYR A 361 -9.98 -9.15 -20.07
N ALA A 362 -9.09 -8.50 -19.30
CA ALA A 362 -7.75 -8.17 -19.77
C ALA A 362 -6.91 -9.44 -20.02
N ALA A 363 -7.01 -10.44 -19.14
CA ALA A 363 -6.33 -11.72 -19.30
C ALA A 363 -6.84 -12.50 -20.52
N GLU A 364 -8.13 -12.39 -20.83
CA GLU A 364 -8.75 -12.96 -22.04
C GLU A 364 -8.55 -12.11 -23.30
N ASN A 365 -7.77 -11.02 -23.20
CA ASN A 365 -7.53 -10.06 -24.29
C ASN A 365 -8.82 -9.41 -24.82
N GLN A 366 -9.89 -9.38 -24.03
CA GLN A 366 -11.13 -8.64 -24.28
C GLN A 366 -10.96 -7.17 -23.85
N LEU A 367 -9.96 -6.50 -24.43
CA LEU A 367 -9.51 -5.16 -24.00
C LEU A 367 -10.61 -4.09 -23.95
N PRO A 368 -11.59 -4.03 -24.87
CA PRO A 368 -12.69 -3.08 -24.75
C PRO A 368 -13.55 -3.27 -23.49
N LYS A 369 -13.86 -4.52 -23.12
CA LYS A 369 -14.61 -4.80 -21.89
C LYS A 369 -13.78 -4.50 -20.64
N ALA A 370 -12.48 -4.82 -20.68
CA ALA A 370 -11.56 -4.49 -19.59
C ALA A 370 -11.46 -2.97 -19.35
N ILE A 371 -11.38 -2.18 -20.43
CA ILE A 371 -11.38 -0.71 -20.36
C ILE A 371 -12.66 -0.20 -19.69
N ASP A 372 -13.82 -0.75 -20.06
CA ASP A 372 -15.11 -0.35 -19.46
C ASP A 372 -15.11 -0.58 -17.95
N GLN A 373 -14.63 -1.75 -17.51
CA GLN A 373 -14.55 -2.06 -16.09
C GLN A 373 -13.56 -1.15 -15.35
N PHE A 374 -12.34 -0.98 -15.87
CA PHE A 374 -11.34 -0.15 -15.20
C PHE A 374 -11.71 1.34 -15.18
N LYS A 375 -12.45 1.85 -16.17
CA LYS A 375 -13.06 3.18 -16.09
C LYS A 375 -14.00 3.28 -14.91
N ARG A 376 -14.91 2.31 -14.75
CA ARG A 376 -15.84 2.27 -13.63
C ARG A 376 -15.09 2.23 -12.29
N VAL A 377 -14.00 1.45 -12.19
CA VAL A 377 -13.16 1.45 -10.98
C VAL A 377 -12.59 2.85 -10.71
N THR A 378 -12.08 3.57 -11.72
CA THR A 378 -11.57 4.95 -11.52
C THR A 378 -12.65 5.96 -11.13
N GLU A 379 -13.92 5.74 -11.48
CA GLU A 379 -15.05 6.56 -11.04
C GLU A 379 -15.39 6.31 -9.56
N LEU A 380 -15.35 5.03 -9.14
CA LEU A 380 -15.67 4.61 -7.78
C LEU A 380 -14.53 4.89 -6.79
N ALA A 381 -13.29 4.82 -7.26
CA ALA A 381 -12.07 5.01 -6.47
C ALA A 381 -11.13 6.06 -7.11
N PRO A 382 -11.52 7.35 -7.14
CA PRO A 382 -10.77 8.40 -7.84
C PRO A 382 -9.43 8.75 -7.17
N GLN A 383 -9.18 8.27 -5.95
CA GLN A 383 -7.92 8.45 -5.22
C GLN A 383 -7.03 7.19 -5.24
N ASP A 384 -7.46 6.11 -5.91
CA ASP A 384 -6.63 4.91 -6.04
C ASP A 384 -5.67 5.02 -7.23
N PRO A 385 -4.35 5.20 -7.02
CA PRO A 385 -3.37 5.27 -8.10
C PRO A 385 -3.33 3.99 -8.93
N ARG A 386 -3.62 2.82 -8.34
CA ARG A 386 -3.57 1.52 -9.02
C ARG A 386 -4.67 1.39 -10.06
N SER A 387 -5.87 1.90 -9.78
CA SER A 387 -6.99 1.92 -10.72
C SER A 387 -6.65 2.66 -12.02
N PHE A 388 -6.01 3.84 -11.91
CA PHE A 388 -5.53 4.59 -13.07
C PHE A 388 -4.37 3.89 -13.80
N LEU A 389 -3.47 3.23 -13.06
CA LEU A 389 -2.39 2.44 -13.65
C LEU A 389 -2.93 1.29 -14.51
N LEU A 390 -3.90 0.52 -13.99
CA LEU A 390 -4.56 -0.57 -14.72
C LEU A 390 -5.30 -0.07 -15.96
N LEU A 391 -6.01 1.06 -15.84
CA LEU A 391 -6.70 1.68 -16.97
C LEU A 391 -5.71 2.15 -18.06
N GLY A 392 -4.64 2.86 -17.68
CA GLY A 392 -3.60 3.34 -18.62
C GLY A 392 -2.86 2.18 -19.31
N ALA A 393 -2.57 1.12 -18.57
CA ALA A 393 -1.97 -0.09 -19.10
C ALA A 393 -2.90 -0.77 -20.12
N THR A 394 -4.19 -0.89 -19.79
CA THR A 394 -5.19 -1.51 -20.68
C THR A 394 -5.42 -0.67 -21.95
N TYR A 395 -5.47 0.66 -21.84
CA TYR A 395 -5.49 1.55 -23.01
C TYR A 395 -4.25 1.35 -23.90
N SER A 396 -3.06 1.23 -23.31
CA SER A 396 -1.82 1.02 -24.05
C SER A 396 -1.81 -0.32 -24.79
N ALA A 397 -2.29 -1.40 -24.16
CA ALA A 397 -2.48 -2.67 -24.84
C ALA A 397 -3.48 -2.58 -25.99
N ASN A 398 -4.54 -1.78 -25.82
CA ASN A 398 -5.52 -1.51 -26.87
C ASN A 398 -5.07 -0.42 -27.87
N ARG A 399 -3.80 0.00 -27.81
CA ARG A 399 -3.18 1.04 -28.66
C ARG A 399 -3.84 2.42 -28.62
N GLN A 400 -4.60 2.72 -27.57
CA GLN A 400 -5.18 4.04 -27.31
C GLN A 400 -4.21 4.89 -26.50
N PHE A 401 -3.05 5.22 -27.10
CA PHE A 401 -1.96 5.92 -26.40
C PHE A 401 -2.31 7.36 -26.02
N ASP A 402 -3.22 7.99 -26.77
CA ASP A 402 -3.83 9.29 -26.49
C ASP A 402 -4.57 9.30 -25.13
N LYS A 403 -5.17 8.18 -24.74
CA LYS A 403 -5.87 8.02 -23.44
C LYS A 403 -4.99 7.40 -22.37
N ALA A 404 -4.01 6.58 -22.75
CA ALA A 404 -3.10 5.94 -21.81
C ALA A 404 -2.24 6.97 -21.06
N GLY A 405 -1.66 7.96 -21.77
CA GLY A 405 -0.82 8.99 -21.18
C GLY A 405 -1.51 9.74 -20.02
N PRO A 406 -2.71 10.32 -20.21
CA PRO A 406 -3.47 10.95 -19.14
C PRO A 406 -3.73 10.03 -17.94
N ALA A 407 -4.12 8.76 -18.17
CA ALA A 407 -4.37 7.81 -17.09
C ALA A 407 -3.09 7.52 -16.27
N PHE A 408 -1.95 7.30 -16.92
CA PHE A 408 -0.67 7.14 -16.23
C PHE A 408 -0.24 8.39 -15.48
N LYS A 409 -0.49 9.57 -16.05
CA LYS A 409 -0.23 10.85 -15.38
C LYS A 409 -1.06 11.00 -14.11
N SER A 410 -2.35 10.67 -14.15
CA SER A 410 -3.22 10.67 -12.96
C SER A 410 -2.71 9.69 -11.90
N SER A 411 -2.35 8.47 -12.29
CA SER A 411 -1.72 7.48 -11.39
C SER A 411 -0.46 8.05 -10.73
N TYR A 412 0.44 8.66 -11.52
CA TYR A 412 1.67 9.27 -11.01
C TYR A 412 1.43 10.45 -10.07
N GLN A 413 0.41 11.28 -10.33
CA GLN A 413 0.08 12.42 -9.48
C GLN A 413 -0.43 11.98 -8.11
N LEU A 414 -1.25 10.92 -8.07
CA LEU A 414 -1.73 10.31 -6.83
C LEU A 414 -0.59 9.64 -6.06
N GLN A 415 0.24 8.87 -6.77
CA GLN A 415 1.38 8.18 -6.18
C GLN A 415 2.53 8.17 -7.17
N HIS A 416 3.66 8.78 -6.80
CA HIS A 416 4.84 8.96 -7.66
C HIS A 416 5.60 7.65 -7.92
N THR A 417 4.90 6.64 -8.45
CA THR A 417 5.43 5.30 -8.69
C THR A 417 6.25 5.26 -9.99
N PRO A 418 7.35 4.50 -10.01
CA PRO A 418 8.13 4.28 -11.22
C PRO A 418 7.32 3.65 -12.37
N ASP A 419 6.36 2.77 -12.05
CA ASP A 419 5.53 2.09 -13.05
C ASP A 419 4.63 3.05 -13.83
N ALA A 420 4.07 4.06 -13.15
CA ALA A 420 3.27 5.09 -13.80
C ALA A 420 4.12 5.95 -14.75
N LEU A 421 5.34 6.33 -14.36
CA LEU A 421 6.28 7.05 -15.25
C LEU A 421 6.72 6.19 -16.43
N LEU A 422 7.00 4.91 -16.20
CA LEU A 422 7.36 3.97 -17.26
C LEU A 422 6.24 3.88 -18.31
N GLY A 423 5.00 3.72 -17.87
CA GLY A 423 3.82 3.70 -18.75
C GLY A 423 3.62 5.02 -19.50
N LEU A 424 3.75 6.16 -18.81
CA LEU A 424 3.63 7.49 -19.41
C LEU A 424 4.69 7.72 -20.50
N GLY A 425 5.96 7.43 -20.20
CA GLY A 425 7.05 7.59 -21.18
C GLY A 425 6.88 6.69 -22.40
N GLN A 426 6.34 5.47 -22.21
CA GLN A 426 6.01 4.58 -23.33
C GLN A 426 4.89 5.14 -24.20
N ALA A 427 3.82 5.66 -23.57
CA ALA A 427 2.70 6.27 -24.30
C ALA A 427 3.16 7.49 -25.11
N ASP A 428 3.96 8.38 -24.51
CA ASP A 428 4.50 9.56 -25.18
C ASP A 428 5.44 9.19 -26.34
N LEU A 429 6.28 8.17 -26.17
CA LEU A 429 7.13 7.65 -27.24
C LEU A 429 6.30 7.15 -28.44
N GLN A 430 5.20 6.43 -28.20
CA GLN A 430 4.31 5.97 -29.28
C GLN A 430 3.58 7.12 -29.96
N MET A 431 3.18 8.14 -29.20
CA MET A 431 2.54 9.36 -29.70
C MET A 431 3.53 10.32 -30.39
N ARG A 432 4.84 10.06 -30.31
CA ARG A 432 5.92 10.92 -30.82
C ARG A 432 6.03 12.27 -30.09
N ASN A 433 5.57 12.32 -28.84
CA ASN A 433 5.77 13.44 -27.92
C ASN A 433 7.19 13.38 -27.35
N TYR A 434 8.19 13.58 -28.21
CA TYR A 434 9.57 13.21 -27.91
C TYR A 434 10.21 14.05 -26.79
N ASN A 435 9.80 15.32 -26.62
CA ASN A 435 10.32 16.17 -25.56
C ASN A 435 9.78 15.74 -24.19
N GLU A 436 8.48 15.52 -24.10
CA GLU A 436 7.75 15.06 -22.92
C GLU A 436 8.23 13.68 -22.52
N CYS A 437 8.32 12.75 -23.48
CA CYS A 437 8.88 11.43 -23.27
C CYS A 437 10.29 11.48 -22.67
N ALA A 438 11.17 12.33 -23.23
CA ALA A 438 12.52 12.48 -22.72
C ALA A 438 12.50 12.98 -21.27
N GLN A 439 11.70 14.00 -20.94
CA GLN A 439 11.56 14.49 -19.56
C GLN A 439 11.11 13.40 -18.58
N VAL A 440 10.10 12.62 -18.97
CA VAL A 440 9.54 11.53 -18.15
C VAL A 440 10.60 10.45 -17.87
N TYR A 441 11.30 9.98 -18.91
CA TYR A 441 12.32 8.96 -18.72
C TYR A 441 13.58 9.48 -18.01
N ASP A 442 13.94 10.76 -18.17
CA ASP A 442 15.06 11.36 -17.45
C ASP A 442 14.73 11.47 -15.94
N ALA A 443 13.49 11.83 -15.61
CA ALA A 443 13.00 11.83 -14.23
C ALA A 443 12.99 10.41 -13.62
N LEU A 444 12.53 9.42 -14.40
CA LEU A 444 12.55 8.01 -13.98
C LEU A 444 13.98 7.51 -13.72
N ASP A 445 14.92 7.81 -14.61
CA ASP A 445 16.31 7.38 -14.49
C ASP A 445 17.05 8.03 -13.31
N LYS A 446 16.73 9.28 -13.00
CA LYS A 446 17.27 10.00 -11.83
C LYS A 446 16.64 9.53 -10.53
N GLY A 447 15.33 9.31 -10.52
CA GLY A 447 14.57 8.92 -9.32
C GLY A 447 14.69 7.45 -8.95
N ALA A 448 14.94 6.56 -9.92
CA ALA A 448 15.04 5.11 -9.73
C ALA A 448 16.20 4.50 -10.54
N PRO A 449 17.47 4.85 -10.23
CA PRO A 449 18.63 4.44 -11.03
C PRO A 449 18.86 2.91 -11.04
N ASP A 450 18.49 2.21 -9.96
CA ASP A 450 18.57 0.75 -9.91
C ASP A 450 17.55 0.09 -10.83
N LEU A 451 16.34 0.67 -10.96
CA LEU A 451 15.34 0.21 -11.92
C LEU A 451 15.82 0.40 -13.36
N SER A 452 16.42 1.54 -13.70
CA SER A 452 17.07 1.76 -15.00
C SER A 452 18.17 0.75 -15.30
N ARG A 453 18.94 0.35 -14.28
CA ARG A 453 20.00 -0.66 -14.42
C ARG A 453 19.41 -2.04 -14.72
N GLN A 454 18.34 -2.41 -14.03
CA GLN A 454 17.67 -3.70 -14.17
C GLN A 454 16.78 -3.79 -15.42
N ASN A 455 16.29 -2.65 -15.91
CA ASN A 455 15.41 -2.57 -17.06
C ASN A 455 16.03 -1.74 -18.21
N PRO A 456 16.81 -2.39 -19.09
CA PRO A 456 17.42 -1.79 -20.29
C PRO A 456 16.46 -0.97 -21.18
N THR A 457 15.15 -1.25 -21.13
CA THR A 457 14.17 -0.55 -21.98
C THR A 457 14.01 0.92 -21.60
N ILE A 458 14.29 1.30 -20.36
CA ILE A 458 14.17 2.69 -19.90
C ILE A 458 15.21 3.57 -20.60
N LEU A 459 16.49 3.23 -20.50
CA LEU A 459 17.56 3.99 -21.15
C LEU A 459 17.52 3.89 -22.67
N TYR A 460 17.05 2.76 -23.20
CA TYR A 460 16.82 2.62 -24.63
C TYR A 460 15.73 3.58 -25.12
N GLY A 461 14.59 3.60 -24.43
CA GLY A 461 13.47 4.52 -24.71
C GLY A 461 13.87 5.99 -24.54
N LEU A 462 14.63 6.32 -23.49
CA LEU A 462 15.20 7.66 -23.28
C LEU A 462 16.05 8.11 -24.47
N GLY A 463 16.94 7.22 -24.95
CA GLY A 463 17.75 7.50 -26.13
C GLY A 463 16.89 7.73 -27.38
N GLN A 464 15.83 6.94 -27.59
CA GLN A 464 14.90 7.11 -28.71
C GLN A 464 14.16 8.45 -28.62
N CYS A 465 13.72 8.85 -27.43
CA CYS A 465 13.04 10.12 -27.22
C CYS A 465 13.99 11.30 -27.45
N TYR A 466 15.24 11.24 -26.99
CA TYR A 466 16.21 12.28 -27.32
C TYR A 466 16.54 12.35 -28.82
N GLN A 467 16.64 11.22 -29.53
CA GLN A 467 16.81 11.23 -30.98
C GLN A 467 15.63 11.90 -31.69
N GLY A 468 14.40 11.53 -31.33
CA GLY A 468 13.18 12.12 -31.88
C GLY A 468 13.05 13.61 -31.56
N ALA A 469 13.49 14.02 -30.37
CA ALA A 469 13.55 15.42 -29.93
C ALA A 469 14.69 16.23 -30.59
N LYS A 470 15.47 15.62 -31.51
CA LYS A 470 16.64 16.23 -32.17
C LYS A 470 17.71 16.69 -31.18
N LYS A 471 17.90 15.92 -30.10
CA LYS A 471 18.92 16.09 -29.06
C LYS A 471 19.97 14.96 -29.14
N PRO A 472 20.82 14.97 -30.19
CA PRO A 472 21.70 13.85 -30.51
C PRO A 472 22.80 13.58 -29.48
N ASN A 473 23.24 14.59 -28.72
CA ASN A 473 24.29 14.39 -27.72
C ASN A 473 23.74 13.69 -26.47
N GLU A 474 22.54 14.09 -26.05
CA GLU A 474 21.78 13.50 -24.97
C GLU A 474 21.35 12.06 -25.31
N ALA A 475 20.92 11.82 -26.56
CA ALA A 475 20.66 10.48 -27.06
C ALA A 475 21.88 9.57 -26.95
N LYS A 476 23.06 10.05 -27.39
CA LYS A 476 24.32 9.31 -27.25
C LYS A 476 24.67 9.05 -25.78
N ALA A 477 24.45 10.01 -24.90
CA ALA A 477 24.71 9.85 -23.47
C ALA A 477 23.85 8.73 -22.87
N ALA A 478 22.54 8.72 -23.16
CA ALA A 478 21.62 7.67 -22.72
C ALA A 478 22.04 6.28 -23.24
N TYR A 479 22.37 6.16 -24.54
CA TYR A 479 22.83 4.89 -25.10
C TYR A 479 24.19 4.43 -24.55
N ARG A 480 25.12 5.34 -24.27
CA ARG A 480 26.39 5.00 -23.61
C ARG A 480 26.18 4.51 -22.19
N LYS A 481 25.29 5.15 -21.43
CA LYS A 481 24.89 4.68 -20.09
C LYS A 481 24.32 3.26 -20.18
N LEU A 482 23.45 3.00 -21.15
CA LEU A 482 22.88 1.68 -21.40
C LEU A 482 23.95 0.64 -21.76
N LEU A 483 24.94 0.97 -22.60
CA LEU A 483 26.05 0.06 -22.92
C LEU A 483 26.83 -0.39 -21.67
N GLY A 484 26.91 0.46 -20.65
CA GLY A 484 27.52 0.11 -19.37
C GLY A 484 26.81 -1.02 -18.60
N TYR A 485 25.54 -1.29 -18.94
CA TYR A 485 24.72 -2.32 -18.28
C TYR A 485 24.50 -3.56 -19.15
N VAL A 486 24.93 -3.54 -20.41
CA VAL A 486 24.72 -4.65 -21.35
C VAL A 486 26.05 -5.38 -21.59
N LYS A 487 26.03 -6.72 -21.55
CA LYS A 487 27.23 -7.56 -21.76
C LYS A 487 27.93 -7.20 -23.10
N PRO A 488 29.22 -6.82 -23.08
CA PRO A 488 29.99 -6.54 -24.28
C PRO A 488 29.94 -7.69 -25.30
N GLY A 489 29.80 -7.35 -26.58
CA GLY A 489 29.75 -8.31 -27.69
C GLY A 489 28.42 -9.03 -27.89
N SER A 490 27.44 -8.86 -26.99
CA SER A 490 26.09 -9.37 -27.20
C SER A 490 25.38 -8.68 -28.38
N GLN A 491 24.34 -9.33 -28.92
CA GLN A 491 23.53 -8.74 -30.00
C GLN A 491 22.97 -7.36 -29.61
N GLY A 492 22.44 -7.23 -28.40
CA GLY A 492 21.92 -5.95 -27.88
C GLY A 492 23.01 -4.88 -27.77
N TYR A 493 24.20 -5.26 -27.29
CA TYR A 493 25.36 -4.36 -27.22
C TYR A 493 25.74 -3.81 -28.60
N ASN A 494 25.85 -4.69 -29.61
CA ASN A 494 26.21 -4.30 -30.96
C ASN A 494 25.13 -3.42 -31.62
N GLN A 495 23.85 -3.68 -31.33
CA GLN A 495 22.74 -2.84 -31.79
C GLN A 495 22.83 -1.43 -31.21
N ILE A 496 23.05 -1.29 -29.89
CA ILE A 496 23.17 0.03 -29.24
C ILE A 496 24.39 0.78 -29.76
N LYS A 497 25.53 0.10 -29.95
CA LYS A 497 26.73 0.70 -30.54
C LYS A 497 26.46 1.24 -31.94
N SER A 498 25.75 0.47 -32.77
CA SER A 498 25.34 0.90 -34.12
C SER A 498 24.46 2.16 -34.10
N LEU A 499 23.57 2.31 -33.11
CA LEU A 499 22.76 3.53 -32.95
C LEU A 499 23.62 4.75 -32.64
N ILE A 500 24.63 4.62 -31.77
CA ILE A 500 25.59 5.70 -31.47
C ILE A 500 26.36 6.09 -32.74
N ASP A 501 26.89 5.12 -33.47
CA ASP A 501 27.64 5.34 -34.71
C ASP A 501 26.78 6.00 -35.80
N ALA A 502 25.48 5.71 -35.83
CA ALA A 502 24.54 6.32 -36.75
C ALA A 502 24.31 7.81 -36.42
N ILE A 503 24.17 8.15 -35.12
CA ILE A 503 24.05 9.55 -34.68
C ILE A 503 25.32 10.34 -35.05
N ASP A 504 26.51 9.76 -34.81
CA ASP A 504 27.77 10.41 -35.14
C ASP A 504 27.94 10.65 -36.65
N ARG A 505 27.51 9.70 -37.48
CA ARG A 505 27.48 9.87 -38.95
C ARG A 505 26.53 10.98 -39.39
N GLN A 506 25.33 11.05 -38.81
CA GLN A 506 24.37 12.13 -39.11
C GLN A 506 24.93 13.50 -38.74
N GLN A 507 25.55 13.65 -37.56
CA GLN A 507 26.17 14.91 -37.13
C GLN A 507 27.36 15.34 -38.02
N LYS A 508 28.15 14.38 -38.53
CA LYS A 508 29.25 14.67 -39.48
C LYS A 508 28.72 15.10 -40.85
N GLY A 509 27.65 14.49 -41.36
CA GLY A 509 27.04 14.84 -42.65
C GLY A 509 26.38 16.23 -42.66
N THR A 510 25.87 16.71 -41.52
CA THR A 510 25.31 18.07 -41.38
C THR A 510 26.38 19.18 -41.31
N LYS A 511 27.63 18.85 -40.99
CA LYS A 511 28.76 19.78 -41.05
C LYS A 511 29.36 19.78 -42.47
N LYS A 512 28.64 20.33 -43.46
CA LYS A 512 29.25 20.59 -44.78
C LYS A 512 30.32 21.68 -44.60
N PRO A 513 31.52 21.58 -45.22
CA PRO A 513 32.55 22.61 -45.09
C PRO A 513 32.01 23.93 -45.64
N ALA A 514 32.21 25.03 -44.91
CA ALA A 514 32.03 26.36 -45.48
C ALA A 514 32.98 26.47 -46.68
N THR A 515 32.42 26.46 -47.89
CA THR A 515 33.16 26.76 -49.12
C THR A 515 33.72 28.16 -48.99
N THR A 516 35.02 28.25 -48.69
CA THR A 516 35.81 29.46 -48.86
C THR A 516 35.82 29.81 -50.33
N THR A 517 34.92 30.71 -50.74
CA THR A 517 35.06 31.46 -51.99
C THR A 517 36.35 32.25 -51.92
N LYS A 518 37.41 31.69 -52.52
CA LYS A 518 38.65 32.38 -52.85
C LYS A 518 38.28 33.44 -53.90
N LYS A 519 38.11 34.70 -53.48
CA LYS A 519 38.09 35.85 -54.40
C LYS A 519 39.52 36.02 -54.93
N SER A 520 39.71 35.69 -56.19
CA SER A 520 40.79 36.24 -57.01
C SER A 520 40.43 37.70 -57.33
N GLY A 521 41.28 38.61 -56.88
CA GLY A 521 41.26 40.04 -57.20
C GLY A 521 42.67 40.57 -56.95
#